data_AF-A0A8T4C5W4-F1
#
_entry.id   AF-A0A8T4C5W4-F1
#
_cell.length_a   1.000
_cell.length_b   1.000
_cell.length_c   1.000
_cell.angle_alpha   90.00
_cell.angle_beta   90.00
_cell.angle_gamma   90.00
#
_symmetry.space_group_name_H-M   'P 1'
#
loop_
_entity.id
_entity.type
_entity.pdbx_description
1 polymer ?
#
loop_
_entity_poly.entity_id
_entity_poly.type
_entity_poly.pdbx_seq_one_letter_code
_entity_poly.pdbx_strand_id
1 'polypeptide(L)'
;MGFYSPSLRGQVRMSMSFFDIVLRPQETMVEDVKHVNMQEANRTIGIYGGIIGLLFGIIFSVFSIIFGAVAAGMLQNIPVVGVIAGLGLLSILIMPILGAIFALVFTHVGMHIVHFLAKLLGGTGTFQNNYYLWSRLLWPAIAGNIIINIVIFILNIIPILGLVIGSLLSFFWYFYNIYLTTVVISVANNISRLRALVVLLLPGIIIVTLLASTALLILVNPSTVQGDQCDSKFGQFVITQSNISDKMSQFVLVNQTGQSVTFNSVEISGVSSAGKPFSANTNLSDKFNANETKTVTVSHPSLGVGTYTLLYKFNYDWGNLTGLTASGSCRGTN
;
A
#
# COMPACT_ATOMS: atom_id res chain seq x y z
N MET A 1 -5.31 24.04 -71.77
CA MET A 1 -4.38 23.45 -70.79
C MET A 1 -4.43 24.29 -69.52
N GLY A 2 -5.27 23.89 -68.56
CA GLY A 2 -5.39 24.58 -67.27
C GLY A 2 -4.57 23.84 -66.23
N PHE A 3 -3.53 24.48 -65.71
CA PHE A 3 -2.73 23.98 -64.60
C PHE A 3 -3.58 24.04 -63.32
N TYR A 4 -4.15 22.90 -62.91
CA TYR A 4 -4.64 22.72 -61.55
C TYR A 4 -3.44 22.72 -60.61
N SER A 5 -3.22 23.85 -59.95
CA SER A 5 -2.33 23.94 -58.79
C SER A 5 -2.88 23.01 -57.69
N PRO A 6 -2.15 21.96 -57.28
CA PRO A 6 -2.55 21.17 -56.12
C PRO A 6 -2.54 22.10 -54.92
N SER A 7 -3.72 22.34 -54.35
CA SER A 7 -3.89 23.20 -53.19
C SER A 7 -2.95 22.73 -52.08
N LEU A 8 -2.10 23.63 -51.60
CA LEU A 8 -1.28 23.52 -50.39
C LEU A 8 -2.11 23.36 -49.08
N ARG A 9 -3.33 22.81 -49.14
CA ARG A 9 -4.13 22.34 -48.00
C ARG A 9 -3.59 21.04 -47.39
N GLY A 10 -2.36 20.65 -47.74
CA GLY A 10 -1.55 19.67 -47.00
C GLY A 10 -0.66 20.31 -45.93
N GLN A 11 -0.72 21.62 -45.72
CA GLN A 11 0.01 22.29 -44.65
C GLN A 11 -0.63 21.98 -43.29
N VAL A 12 0.08 21.15 -42.52
CA VAL A 12 0.16 21.17 -41.06
C VAL A 12 -1.18 21.49 -40.42
N ARG A 13 -2.07 20.48 -40.33
CA ARG A 13 -3.20 20.60 -39.40
C ARG A 13 -2.58 20.92 -38.05
N MET A 14 -2.72 22.19 -37.66
CA MET A 14 -2.18 22.74 -36.43
C MET A 14 -2.55 21.76 -35.32
N SER A 15 -1.55 21.42 -34.50
CA SER A 15 -1.75 20.73 -33.24
C SER A 15 -3.06 21.20 -32.63
N MET A 16 -4.09 20.34 -32.61
CA MET A 16 -5.40 20.73 -32.07
C MET A 16 -5.19 21.38 -30.71
N SER A 17 -5.90 22.49 -30.49
CA SER A 17 -5.63 23.28 -29.31
C SER A 17 -6.04 22.51 -28.07
N PHE A 18 -5.34 22.73 -26.97
CA PHE A 18 -5.74 22.28 -25.63
C PHE A 18 -7.24 22.52 -25.38
N PHE A 19 -7.76 23.66 -25.84
CA PHE A 19 -9.15 24.04 -25.67
C PHE A 19 -10.13 23.17 -26.46
N ASP A 20 -9.75 22.64 -27.62
CA ASP A 20 -10.64 21.77 -28.39
C ASP A 20 -10.84 20.44 -27.66
N ILE A 21 -9.76 19.84 -27.16
CA ILE A 21 -9.82 18.61 -26.36
C ILE A 21 -10.63 18.83 -25.08
N VAL A 22 -10.45 19.98 -24.42
CA VAL A 22 -11.16 20.28 -23.17
C VAL A 22 -12.62 20.66 -23.43
N LEU A 23 -12.97 21.43 -24.46
CA LEU A 23 -14.35 21.93 -24.62
C LEU A 23 -15.22 20.99 -25.46
N ARG A 24 -14.62 20.21 -26.37
CA ARG A 24 -15.32 19.32 -27.31
C ARG A 24 -14.62 17.96 -27.42
N PRO A 25 -14.42 17.25 -26.29
CA PRO A 25 -13.57 16.06 -26.26
C PRO A 25 -14.03 14.97 -27.22
N GLN A 26 -15.33 14.76 -27.40
CA GLN A 26 -15.81 13.66 -28.24
C GLN A 26 -15.55 13.93 -29.72
N GLU A 27 -15.94 15.11 -30.21
CA GLU A 27 -15.77 15.51 -31.60
C GLU A 27 -14.29 15.51 -31.97
N THR A 28 -13.46 16.05 -31.07
CA THR A 28 -12.00 16.07 -31.22
C THR A 28 -11.41 14.66 -31.28
N MET A 29 -11.76 13.76 -30.36
CA MET A 29 -11.20 12.41 -30.32
C MET A 29 -11.65 11.54 -31.51
N VAL A 30 -12.88 11.73 -32.00
CA VAL A 30 -13.41 11.03 -33.19
C VAL A 30 -12.68 11.46 -34.46
N GLU A 31 -12.20 12.71 -34.53
CA GLU A 31 -11.37 13.15 -35.64
C GLU A 31 -9.92 12.65 -35.48
N ASP A 32 -9.35 12.73 -34.28
CA ASP A 32 -7.97 12.30 -33.99
C ASP A 32 -7.76 10.80 -34.24
N VAL A 33 -8.78 9.95 -34.01
CA VAL A 33 -8.66 8.50 -34.26
C VAL A 33 -8.45 8.15 -35.73
N LYS A 34 -8.74 9.07 -36.67
CA LYS A 34 -8.50 8.89 -38.11
C LYS A 34 -7.05 9.16 -38.50
N HIS A 35 -6.27 9.76 -37.61
CA HIS A 35 -4.91 10.26 -37.86
C HIS A 35 -3.88 9.66 -36.88
N VAL A 36 -4.11 8.42 -36.45
CA VAL A 36 -3.27 7.74 -35.45
C VAL A 36 -1.82 7.65 -35.91
N ASN A 37 -0.92 8.17 -35.08
CA ASN A 37 0.52 8.14 -35.29
C ASN A 37 1.25 7.66 -34.02
N MET A 38 1.74 6.43 -34.03
CA MET A 38 2.41 5.83 -32.87
C MET A 38 3.73 6.50 -32.49
N GLN A 39 4.44 7.09 -33.46
CA GLN A 39 5.67 7.84 -33.18
C GLN A 39 5.36 9.11 -32.39
N GLU A 40 4.30 9.82 -32.77
CA GLU A 40 3.81 10.99 -32.04
C GLU A 40 3.32 10.62 -30.64
N ALA A 41 2.59 9.50 -30.50
CA ALA A 41 2.13 9.01 -29.21
C ALA A 41 3.29 8.68 -28.27
N ASN A 42 4.28 7.93 -28.75
CA ASN A 42 5.47 7.57 -27.98
C ASN A 42 6.30 8.80 -27.59
N ARG A 43 6.42 9.79 -28.47
CA ARG A 43 7.09 11.05 -28.15
C ARG A 43 6.35 11.80 -27.06
N THR A 44 5.03 11.91 -27.18
CA THR A 44 4.16 12.60 -26.23
C THR A 44 4.20 11.94 -24.86
N ILE A 45 4.02 10.63 -24.78
CA ILE A 45 4.11 9.87 -23.53
C ILE A 45 5.54 9.88 -22.97
N GLY A 46 6.57 9.77 -23.82
CA GLY A 46 7.97 9.83 -23.39
C GLY A 46 8.30 11.15 -22.69
N ILE A 47 7.91 12.28 -23.30
CA ILE A 47 8.14 13.62 -22.74
C ILE A 47 7.28 13.83 -21.49
N TYR A 48 5.97 13.67 -21.59
CA TYR A 48 5.06 14.03 -20.50
C TYR A 48 5.05 12.99 -19.37
N GLY A 49 5.11 11.71 -19.70
CA GLY A 49 5.28 10.64 -18.72
C GLY A 49 6.63 10.73 -18.01
N GLY A 50 7.70 11.11 -18.73
CA GLY A 50 8.99 11.41 -18.15
C GLY A 50 8.93 12.58 -17.16
N ILE A 51 8.30 13.69 -17.54
CA ILE A 51 8.11 14.86 -16.67
C ILE A 51 7.28 14.49 -15.43
N ILE A 52 6.14 13.80 -15.60
CA ILE A 52 5.28 13.38 -14.48
C ILE A 52 6.05 12.45 -13.55
N GLY A 53 6.71 11.42 -14.08
CA GLY A 53 7.42 10.45 -13.27
C GLY A 53 8.60 11.06 -12.51
N LEU A 54 9.30 12.02 -13.14
CA LEU A 54 10.35 12.80 -12.48
C LEU A 54 9.78 13.62 -11.31
N LEU A 55 8.69 14.37 -11.54
CA LEU A 55 8.02 15.16 -10.50
C LEU A 55 7.51 14.26 -9.36
N PHE A 56 6.90 13.13 -9.69
CA PHE A 56 6.39 12.18 -8.71
C PHE A 56 7.52 11.56 -7.88
N GLY A 57 8.64 11.20 -8.51
CA GLY A 57 9.82 10.70 -7.81
C GLY A 57 10.46 11.75 -6.88
N ILE A 58 10.50 13.02 -7.28
CA ILE A 58 10.94 14.12 -6.40
C ILE A 58 10.01 14.25 -5.19
N ILE A 59 8.69 14.33 -5.42
CA ILE A 59 7.69 14.46 -4.36
C ILE A 59 7.78 13.27 -3.39
N PHE A 60 7.85 12.04 -3.92
CA PHE A 60 7.96 10.83 -3.11
C PHE A 60 9.24 10.80 -2.27
N SER A 61 10.37 11.29 -2.81
CA SER A 61 11.63 11.40 -2.07
C SER A 61 11.51 12.38 -0.91
N VAL A 62 10.99 13.58 -1.17
CA VAL A 62 10.78 14.60 -0.14
C VAL A 62 9.85 14.07 0.95
N PHE A 63 8.76 13.42 0.57
CA PHE A 63 7.81 12.84 1.51
C PHE A 63 8.43 11.72 2.35
N SER A 64 9.20 10.83 1.72
CA SER A 64 9.92 9.74 2.42
C SER A 64 10.95 10.27 3.41
N ILE A 65 11.62 11.38 3.10
CA ILE A 65 12.55 12.04 4.04
C ILE A 65 11.80 12.64 5.22
N ILE A 66 10.71 13.38 4.98
CA ILE A 66 9.92 14.01 6.04
C ILE A 66 9.31 12.94 6.96
N PHE A 67 8.63 11.94 6.40
CA PHE A 67 8.01 10.87 7.18
C PHE A 67 9.05 9.96 7.83
N GLY A 68 10.15 9.67 7.14
CA GLY A 68 11.27 8.93 7.72
C GLY A 68 11.89 9.64 8.92
N ALA A 69 12.03 10.97 8.86
CA ALA A 69 12.53 11.78 9.97
C ALA A 69 11.54 11.81 11.15
N VAL A 70 10.23 11.92 10.88
CA VAL A 70 9.19 11.87 11.93
C VAL A 70 9.14 10.48 12.57
N ALA A 71 9.17 9.41 11.78
CA ALA A 71 9.18 8.03 12.27
C ALA A 71 10.45 7.72 13.07
N ALA A 72 11.62 8.17 12.59
CA ALA A 72 12.88 8.07 13.33
C ALA A 72 12.86 8.87 14.64
N GLY A 73 12.23 10.05 14.66
CA GLY A 73 12.00 10.85 15.85
C GLY A 73 11.08 10.18 16.88
N MET A 74 10.16 9.34 16.42
CA MET A 74 9.33 8.48 17.30
C MET A 74 10.07 7.20 17.75
N LEU A 75 11.13 6.80 17.05
CA LEU A 75 11.88 5.55 17.26
C LEU A 75 13.29 5.78 17.85
N GLN A 76 13.51 6.89 18.58
CA GLN A 76 14.83 7.35 19.06
C GLN A 76 15.66 6.34 19.89
N ASN A 77 15.09 5.20 20.28
CA ASN A 77 15.80 4.14 21.02
C ASN A 77 16.40 3.03 20.14
N ILE A 78 16.31 3.13 18.80
CA ILE A 78 16.87 2.10 17.89
C ILE A 78 18.11 2.65 17.17
N PRO A 79 19.32 2.09 17.37
CA PRO A 79 20.57 2.57 16.74
C PRO A 79 20.63 2.43 15.21
N VAL A 80 19.59 1.91 14.57
CA VAL A 80 19.47 1.74 13.10
C VAL A 80 19.13 3.06 12.37
N VAL A 81 18.77 4.11 13.10
CA VAL A 81 18.32 5.41 12.53
C VAL A 81 19.38 6.09 11.64
N GLY A 82 20.68 5.86 11.88
CA GLY A 82 21.75 6.44 11.06
C GLY A 82 21.81 5.92 9.61
N VAL A 83 21.41 4.66 9.37
CA VAL A 83 21.43 4.06 8.02
C VAL A 83 20.27 4.57 7.16
N ILE A 84 19.12 4.86 7.79
CA ILE A 84 17.92 5.35 7.10
C ILE A 84 18.13 6.78 6.59
N ALA A 85 18.80 7.64 7.37
CA ALA A 85 19.12 9.01 6.95
C ALA A 85 20.09 9.05 5.75
N GLY A 86 21.09 8.16 5.72
CA GLY A 86 22.04 8.06 4.60
C GLY A 86 21.40 7.59 3.28
N LEU A 87 20.45 6.65 3.37
CA LEU A 87 19.66 6.20 2.20
C LEU A 87 18.67 7.29 1.72
N GLY A 88 18.21 8.16 2.62
CA GLY A 88 17.31 9.28 2.30
C GLY A 88 17.89 10.25 1.28
N LEU A 89 19.15 10.64 1.39
CA LEU A 89 19.78 11.55 0.41
C LEU A 89 20.01 10.88 -0.95
N LEU A 90 20.36 9.59 -0.94
CA LEU A 90 20.52 8.80 -2.17
C LEU A 90 19.19 8.62 -2.91
N SER A 91 18.08 8.58 -2.17
CA SER A 91 16.72 8.50 -2.74
C SER A 91 16.40 9.71 -3.63
N ILE A 92 16.86 10.92 -3.30
CA ILE A 92 16.59 12.14 -4.09
C ILE A 92 17.17 12.03 -5.51
N LEU A 93 18.31 11.34 -5.67
CA LEU A 93 18.95 11.21 -6.98
C LEU A 93 18.36 10.05 -7.79
N ILE A 94 18.02 8.94 -7.14
CA ILE A 94 17.59 7.71 -7.82
C ILE A 94 16.09 7.69 -8.07
N MET A 95 15.27 8.15 -7.11
CA MET A 95 13.82 8.04 -7.20
C MET A 95 13.18 8.86 -8.33
N PRO A 96 13.68 10.04 -8.74
CA PRO A 96 13.16 10.71 -9.93
C PRO A 96 13.37 9.90 -11.20
N ILE A 97 14.53 9.25 -11.34
CA ILE A 97 14.85 8.38 -12.47
C ILE A 97 13.96 7.15 -12.46
N LEU A 98 13.86 6.47 -11.31
CA LEU A 98 12.96 5.33 -11.14
C LEU A 98 11.50 5.74 -11.36
N GLY A 99 11.08 6.90 -10.87
CA GLY A 99 9.74 7.45 -11.04
C GLY A 99 9.41 7.68 -12.51
N ALA A 100 10.34 8.23 -13.30
CA ALA A 100 10.19 8.36 -14.75
C ALA A 100 10.06 6.99 -15.44
N ILE A 101 10.94 6.04 -15.10
CA ILE A 101 10.89 4.67 -15.65
C ILE A 101 9.56 3.99 -15.30
N PHE A 102 9.18 4.02 -14.03
CA PHE A 102 7.92 3.46 -13.56
C PHE A 102 6.72 4.13 -14.22
N ALA A 103 6.69 5.46 -14.33
CA ALA A 103 5.60 6.16 -15.00
C ALA A 103 5.44 5.69 -16.46
N LEU A 104 6.54 5.53 -17.20
CA LEU A 104 6.50 5.02 -18.58
C LEU A 104 6.01 3.57 -18.66
N VAL A 105 6.58 2.70 -17.81
CA VAL A 105 6.22 1.26 -17.77
C VAL A 105 4.76 1.08 -17.34
N PHE A 106 4.34 1.70 -16.24
CA PHE A 106 2.97 1.61 -15.74
C PHE A 106 1.96 2.26 -16.67
N THR A 107 2.31 3.35 -17.37
CA THR A 107 1.43 3.91 -18.41
C THR A 107 1.23 2.88 -19.51
N HIS A 108 2.30 2.25 -20.00
CA HIS A 108 2.18 1.24 -21.05
C HIS A 108 1.37 0.00 -20.60
N VAL A 109 1.67 -0.54 -19.42
CA VAL A 109 0.96 -1.69 -18.85
C VAL A 109 -0.50 -1.36 -18.56
N GLY A 110 -0.76 -0.20 -17.96
CA GLY A 110 -2.12 0.28 -17.67
C GLY A 110 -2.95 0.43 -18.95
N MET A 111 -2.34 0.93 -20.03
CA MET A 111 -2.98 1.03 -21.34
C MET A 111 -3.32 -0.33 -21.95
N HIS A 112 -2.47 -1.35 -21.76
CA HIS A 112 -2.79 -2.73 -22.16
C HIS A 112 -3.95 -3.30 -21.36
N ILE A 113 -3.97 -3.09 -20.04
CA ILE A 113 -5.07 -3.53 -19.17
C ILE A 113 -6.38 -2.88 -19.61
N VAL A 114 -6.39 -1.55 -19.81
CA VAL A 114 -7.57 -0.81 -20.29
C VAL A 114 -8.04 -1.34 -21.65
N HIS A 115 -7.12 -1.57 -22.58
CA HIS A 115 -7.48 -2.11 -23.90
C HIS A 115 -8.04 -3.53 -23.81
N PHE A 116 -7.42 -4.40 -23.01
CA PHE A 116 -7.87 -5.77 -22.78
C PHE A 116 -9.28 -5.80 -22.16
N LEU A 117 -9.53 -4.99 -21.13
CA LEU A 117 -10.85 -4.86 -20.52
C LEU A 117 -11.89 -4.31 -21.51
N ALA A 118 -11.51 -3.33 -22.35
CA ALA A 118 -12.39 -2.83 -23.41
C ALA A 118 -12.74 -3.93 -24.42
N LYS A 119 -11.78 -4.80 -24.78
CA LYS A 119 -12.02 -5.97 -25.63
C LYS A 119 -12.99 -6.96 -24.97
N LEU A 120 -12.84 -7.25 -23.68
CA LEU A 120 -13.76 -8.12 -22.94
C LEU A 120 -15.21 -7.58 -22.92
N LEU A 121 -15.40 -6.25 -22.94
CA LEU A 121 -16.72 -5.62 -23.00
C LEU A 121 -17.24 -5.38 -24.44
N GLY A 122 -16.62 -6.01 -25.44
CA GLY A 122 -17.05 -6.01 -26.84
C GLY A 122 -16.51 -4.85 -27.69
N GLY A 123 -15.41 -4.20 -27.27
CA GLY A 123 -14.79 -3.13 -28.04
C GLY A 123 -14.09 -3.60 -29.33
N THR A 124 -14.24 -2.86 -30.41
CA THR A 124 -13.68 -3.21 -31.73
C THR A 124 -12.41 -2.46 -32.08
N GLY A 125 -12.06 -1.41 -31.34
CA GLY A 125 -10.86 -0.60 -31.61
C GLY A 125 -9.53 -1.35 -31.44
N THR A 126 -8.44 -0.68 -31.82
CA THR A 126 -7.07 -1.22 -31.75
C THR A 126 -6.32 -0.64 -30.55
N PHE A 127 -5.29 -1.35 -30.09
CA PHE A 127 -4.40 -0.84 -29.04
C PHE A 127 -3.76 0.50 -29.46
N GLN A 128 -3.38 0.65 -30.72
CA GLN A 128 -2.76 1.86 -31.26
C GLN A 128 -3.70 3.08 -31.14
N ASN A 129 -4.98 2.91 -31.46
CA ASN A 129 -5.98 3.97 -31.31
C ASN A 129 -6.12 4.38 -29.83
N ASN A 130 -6.21 3.40 -28.94
CA ASN A 130 -6.33 3.64 -27.50
C ASN A 130 -5.09 4.38 -26.96
N TYR A 131 -3.90 3.88 -27.28
CA TYR A 131 -2.64 4.45 -26.84
C TYR A 131 -2.42 5.87 -27.40
N TYR A 132 -2.73 6.11 -28.68
CA TYR A 132 -2.63 7.42 -29.30
C TYR A 132 -3.57 8.44 -28.64
N LEU A 133 -4.87 8.14 -28.52
CA LEU A 133 -5.83 9.09 -27.94
C LEU A 133 -5.54 9.39 -26.46
N TRP A 134 -5.05 8.41 -25.70
CA TRP A 134 -4.58 8.65 -24.33
C TRP A 134 -3.36 9.55 -24.28
N SER A 135 -2.38 9.36 -25.17
CA SER A 135 -1.21 10.25 -25.25
C SER A 135 -1.63 11.70 -25.48
N ARG A 136 -2.66 11.92 -26.32
CA ARG A 136 -3.22 13.24 -26.63
C ARG A 136 -3.95 13.85 -25.44
N LEU A 137 -4.66 13.03 -24.65
CA LEU A 137 -5.35 13.45 -23.44
C LEU A 137 -4.40 13.79 -22.28
N LEU A 138 -3.23 13.13 -22.18
CA LEU A 138 -2.28 13.37 -21.09
C LEU A 138 -1.88 14.84 -20.99
N TRP A 139 -1.62 15.51 -22.11
CA TRP A 139 -1.21 16.92 -22.07
C TRP A 139 -2.28 17.84 -21.45
N PRO A 140 -3.55 17.85 -21.93
CA PRO A 140 -4.59 18.63 -21.28
C PRO A 140 -4.84 18.27 -19.81
N ALA A 141 -4.76 16.99 -19.46
CA ALA A 141 -4.90 16.55 -18.07
C ALA A 141 -3.80 17.15 -17.18
N ILE A 142 -2.54 17.14 -17.64
CA ILE A 142 -1.40 17.72 -16.92
C ILE A 142 -1.51 19.23 -16.85
N ALA A 143 -1.73 19.89 -17.98
CA ALA A 143 -1.80 21.35 -18.05
C ALA A 143 -2.94 21.89 -17.18
N GLY A 144 -4.11 21.24 -17.19
CA GLY A 144 -5.22 21.64 -16.32
C GLY A 144 -4.94 21.39 -14.84
N ASN A 145 -4.27 20.30 -14.47
CA ASN A 145 -3.80 20.09 -13.09
C ASN A 145 -2.82 21.18 -12.64
N ILE A 146 -1.89 21.59 -13.50
CA ILE A 146 -0.94 22.69 -13.21
C ILE A 146 -1.70 23.99 -12.99
N ILE A 147 -2.63 24.34 -13.88
CA ILE A 147 -3.45 25.56 -13.76
C ILE A 147 -4.23 25.55 -12.44
N ILE A 148 -4.86 24.43 -12.10
CA ILE A 148 -5.62 24.31 -10.85
C ILE A 148 -4.73 24.43 -9.63
N ASN A 149 -3.55 23.79 -9.62
CA ASN A 149 -2.61 23.91 -8.52
C ASN A 149 -2.10 25.35 -8.35
N ILE A 150 -1.88 26.09 -9.44
CA ILE A 150 -1.54 27.52 -9.38
C ILE A 150 -2.69 28.33 -8.77
N VAL A 151 -3.93 28.07 -9.19
CA VAL A 151 -5.12 28.75 -8.63
C VAL A 151 -5.28 28.44 -7.14
N ILE A 152 -5.12 27.17 -6.73
CA ILE A 152 -5.17 26.75 -5.33
C ILE A 152 -4.07 27.43 -4.52
N PHE A 153 -2.85 27.50 -5.06
CA PHE A 153 -1.73 28.20 -4.41
C PHE A 153 -2.06 29.68 -4.16
N ILE A 154 -2.66 30.38 -5.13
CA ILE A 154 -3.09 31.78 -4.97
C ILE A 154 -4.23 31.88 -3.93
N LEU A 155 -5.22 30.97 -3.98
CA LEU A 155 -6.34 30.97 -3.04
C LEU A 155 -5.90 30.68 -1.60
N ASN A 156 -4.84 29.89 -1.40
CA ASN A 156 -4.26 29.59 -0.10
C ASN A 156 -3.63 30.80 0.61
N ILE A 157 -3.47 31.95 -0.07
CA ILE A 157 -3.15 33.22 0.59
C ILE A 157 -4.25 33.58 1.61
N ILE A 158 -5.49 33.16 1.37
CA ILE A 158 -6.62 33.28 2.30
C ILE A 158 -7.01 31.87 2.76
N PRO A 159 -6.62 31.42 3.97
CA PRO A 159 -6.68 30.01 4.37
C PRO A 159 -8.03 29.32 4.18
N ILE A 160 -9.13 30.01 4.48
CA ILE A 160 -10.49 29.45 4.37
C ILE A 160 -10.92 29.31 2.89
N LEU A 161 -10.58 30.29 2.04
CA LEU A 161 -10.90 30.22 0.61
C LEU A 161 -10.09 29.14 -0.09
N GLY A 162 -8.81 29.03 0.23
CA GLY A 162 -7.94 27.97 -0.26
C GLY A 162 -8.48 26.57 0.05
N LEU A 163 -8.89 26.33 1.31
CA LEU A 163 -9.44 25.05 1.72
C LEU A 163 -10.77 24.73 1.02
N VAL A 164 -11.74 25.66 1.03
CA VAL A 164 -13.08 25.37 0.50
C VAL A 164 -13.10 25.37 -1.03
N ILE A 165 -12.63 26.45 -1.67
CA ILE A 165 -12.68 26.60 -3.12
C ILE A 165 -11.65 25.68 -3.77
N GLY A 166 -10.46 25.55 -3.18
CA GLY A 166 -9.43 24.67 -3.73
C GLY A 166 -9.81 23.19 -3.71
N SER A 167 -10.48 22.73 -2.64
CA SER A 167 -11.01 21.37 -2.56
C SER A 167 -12.12 21.13 -3.58
N LEU A 168 -13.06 22.08 -3.73
CA LEU A 168 -14.12 21.99 -4.74
C LEU A 168 -13.56 21.96 -6.17
N LEU A 169 -12.60 22.83 -6.49
CA LEU A 169 -11.99 22.89 -7.82
C LEU A 169 -11.25 21.57 -8.15
N SER A 170 -10.49 21.04 -7.19
CA SER A 170 -9.81 19.74 -7.31
C SER A 170 -10.81 18.60 -7.51
N PHE A 171 -11.90 18.61 -6.75
CA PHE A 171 -12.98 17.62 -6.85
C PHE A 171 -13.62 17.65 -8.24
N PHE A 172 -14.07 18.81 -8.73
CA PHE A 172 -14.68 18.91 -10.05
C PHE A 172 -13.71 18.53 -11.17
N TRP A 173 -12.45 18.92 -11.06
CA TRP A 173 -11.43 18.55 -12.02
C TRP A 173 -11.16 17.04 -12.05
N TYR A 174 -11.20 16.38 -10.90
CA TYR A 174 -11.07 14.93 -10.83
C TYR A 174 -12.20 14.22 -11.60
N PHE A 175 -13.46 14.60 -11.34
CA PHE A 175 -14.60 14.07 -12.10
C PHE A 175 -14.51 14.40 -13.59
N TYR A 176 -14.00 15.58 -13.92
CA TYR A 176 -13.79 15.99 -15.31
C TYR A 176 -12.75 15.11 -16.02
N ASN A 177 -11.65 14.75 -15.36
CA ASN A 177 -10.66 13.83 -15.90
C ASN A 177 -11.23 12.41 -16.09
N ILE A 178 -12.07 11.93 -15.17
CA ILE A 178 -12.79 10.65 -15.35
C ILE A 178 -13.65 10.71 -16.60
N TYR A 179 -14.39 11.81 -16.80
CA TYR A 179 -15.20 12.02 -18.00
C TYR A 179 -14.34 12.01 -19.28
N LEU A 180 -13.27 12.81 -19.35
CA LEU A 180 -12.39 12.87 -20.51
C LEU A 180 -11.79 11.50 -20.84
N THR A 181 -11.35 10.78 -19.82
CA THR A 181 -10.78 9.44 -19.96
C THR A 181 -11.81 8.44 -20.48
N THR A 182 -13.04 8.53 -19.98
CA THR A 182 -14.17 7.71 -20.44
C THR A 182 -14.48 7.97 -21.92
N VAL A 183 -14.44 9.23 -22.36
CA VAL A 183 -14.62 9.59 -23.77
C VAL A 183 -13.50 9.00 -24.62
N VAL A 184 -12.24 9.11 -24.20
CA VAL A 184 -11.10 8.51 -24.92
C VAL A 184 -11.28 7.00 -25.08
N ILE A 185 -11.58 6.27 -24.01
CA ILE A 185 -11.76 4.80 -24.06
C ILE A 185 -12.95 4.43 -24.97
N SER A 186 -14.06 5.18 -24.85
CA SER A 186 -15.28 4.98 -25.64
C SER A 186 -15.01 5.14 -27.14
N VAL A 187 -14.33 6.23 -27.53
CA VAL A 187 -14.00 6.50 -28.93
C VAL A 187 -12.93 5.54 -29.45
N ALA A 188 -11.85 5.33 -28.69
CA ALA A 188 -10.75 4.45 -29.08
C ALA A 188 -11.21 3.02 -29.38
N ASN A 189 -12.16 2.52 -28.59
CA ASN A 189 -12.61 1.12 -28.66
C ASN A 189 -14.02 0.95 -29.26
N ASN A 190 -14.67 2.04 -29.69
CA ASN A 190 -16.04 2.04 -30.21
C ASN A 190 -17.05 1.33 -29.29
N ILE A 191 -17.03 1.69 -28.00
CA ILE A 191 -17.96 1.16 -27.00
C ILE A 191 -18.81 2.28 -26.39
N SER A 192 -19.98 1.94 -25.86
CA SER A 192 -20.83 2.89 -25.13
C SER A 192 -20.06 3.52 -23.94
N ARG A 193 -20.36 4.78 -23.61
CA ARG A 193 -19.72 5.51 -22.49
C ARG A 193 -19.83 4.79 -21.14
N LEU A 194 -20.97 4.13 -20.86
CA LEU A 194 -21.15 3.39 -19.62
C LEU A 194 -20.16 2.21 -19.52
N ARG A 195 -19.99 1.44 -20.61
CA ARG A 195 -18.98 0.36 -20.66
C ARG A 195 -17.56 0.92 -20.53
N ALA A 196 -17.25 2.05 -21.17
CA ALA A 196 -15.95 2.70 -21.04
C ALA A 196 -15.66 3.16 -19.60
N LEU A 197 -16.67 3.66 -18.88
CA LEU A 197 -16.54 4.00 -17.46
C LEU A 197 -16.27 2.75 -16.61
N VAL A 198 -16.95 1.63 -16.90
CA VAL A 198 -16.66 0.35 -16.22
C VAL A 198 -15.23 -0.12 -16.49
N VAL A 199 -14.75 -0.04 -17.74
CA VAL A 199 -13.35 -0.36 -18.10
C VAL A 199 -12.37 0.47 -17.29
N LEU A 200 -12.65 1.76 -17.10
CA LEU A 200 -11.80 2.67 -16.35
C LEU A 200 -11.77 2.36 -14.85
N LEU A 201 -12.94 2.08 -14.24
CA LEU A 201 -13.05 1.88 -12.80
C LEU A 201 -12.64 0.48 -12.34
N LEU A 202 -12.78 -0.54 -13.20
CA LEU A 202 -12.59 -1.94 -12.82
C LEU A 202 -11.19 -2.25 -12.25
N PRO A 203 -10.07 -1.79 -12.83
CA PRO A 203 -8.74 -1.99 -12.23
C PRO A 203 -8.64 -1.42 -10.81
N GLY A 204 -9.20 -0.23 -10.59
CA GLY A 204 -9.22 0.42 -9.28
C GLY A 204 -10.04 -0.37 -8.26
N ILE A 205 -11.22 -0.86 -8.64
CA ILE A 205 -12.07 -1.70 -7.79
C ILE A 205 -11.35 -2.99 -7.38
N ILE A 206 -10.64 -3.64 -8.30
CA ILE A 206 -9.87 -4.87 -8.01
C ILE A 206 -8.76 -4.57 -6.98
N ILE A 207 -7.98 -3.50 -7.19
CA ILE A 207 -6.91 -3.11 -6.27
C ILE A 207 -7.45 -2.78 -4.87
N VAL A 208 -8.52 -1.97 -4.79
CA VAL A 208 -9.14 -1.61 -3.51
C VAL A 208 -9.68 -2.85 -2.79
N THR A 209 -10.31 -3.77 -3.52
CA THR A 209 -10.82 -5.02 -2.93
C THR A 209 -9.68 -5.88 -2.39
N LEU A 210 -8.57 -6.00 -3.11
CA LEU A 210 -7.40 -6.77 -2.69
C LEU A 210 -6.69 -6.15 -1.47
N LEU A 211 -6.59 -4.82 -1.44
CA LEU A 211 -6.06 -4.11 -0.27
C LEU A 211 -6.97 -4.27 0.95
N ALA A 212 -8.28 -4.15 0.77
CA ALA A 212 -9.25 -4.34 1.85
C ALA A 212 -9.24 -5.78 2.39
N SER A 213 -9.15 -6.79 1.52
CA SER A 213 -9.05 -8.20 1.95
C SER A 213 -7.74 -8.47 2.69
N THR A 214 -6.63 -7.88 2.24
CA THR A 214 -5.33 -8.03 2.91
C THR A 214 -5.33 -7.35 4.28
N ALA A 215 -5.88 -6.13 4.37
CA ALA A 215 -6.05 -5.43 5.63
C ALA A 215 -6.97 -6.20 6.59
N LEU A 216 -8.07 -6.76 6.09
CA LEU A 216 -8.96 -7.61 6.89
C LEU A 216 -8.26 -8.87 7.39
N LEU A 217 -7.44 -9.52 6.55
CA LEU A 217 -6.65 -10.68 6.95
C LEU A 217 -5.68 -10.34 8.09
N ILE A 218 -5.00 -9.19 7.99
CA ILE A 218 -4.10 -8.68 9.03
C ILE A 218 -4.88 -8.33 10.32
N LEU A 219 -6.06 -7.72 10.20
CA LEU A 219 -6.90 -7.33 11.34
C LEU A 219 -7.52 -8.54 12.06
N VAL A 220 -7.96 -9.55 11.31
CA VAL A 220 -8.57 -10.78 11.86
C VAL A 220 -7.49 -11.72 12.42
N ASN A 221 -6.25 -11.62 11.92
CA ASN A 221 -5.13 -12.39 12.42
C ASN A 221 -3.95 -11.48 12.84
N PRO A 222 -4.09 -10.72 13.94
CA PRO A 222 -3.03 -9.83 14.42
C PRO A 222 -1.76 -10.59 14.83
N SER A 223 -1.82 -11.93 14.86
CA SER A 223 -0.71 -12.76 15.29
C SER A 223 0.49 -12.78 14.35
N THR A 224 0.34 -12.28 13.12
CA THR A 224 1.41 -12.26 12.12
C THR A 224 2.31 -11.02 12.14
N VAL A 225 2.05 -9.99 12.96
CA VAL A 225 2.74 -8.68 12.79
C VAL A 225 3.70 -8.25 13.90
N GLN A 226 3.66 -8.73 15.16
CA GLN A 226 4.59 -8.20 16.19
C GLN A 226 4.96 -9.18 17.31
N GLY A 227 6.27 -9.37 17.53
CA GLY A 227 6.89 -9.73 18.82
C GLY A 227 6.66 -11.16 19.32
N ASP A 228 7.32 -11.49 20.44
CA ASP A 228 7.07 -12.71 21.20
C ASP A 228 5.56 -12.81 21.50
N GLN A 229 4.84 -13.68 20.79
CA GLN A 229 3.40 -13.83 20.94
C GLN A 229 3.11 -15.14 21.65
N CYS A 230 2.77 -15.02 22.93
CA CYS A 230 2.10 -16.07 23.68
C CYS A 230 0.58 -15.94 23.55
N ASP A 231 -0.13 -17.07 23.60
CA ASP A 231 -1.58 -17.07 23.78
C ASP A 231 -1.95 -16.21 25.02
N SER A 232 -2.67 -15.11 24.80
CA SER A 232 -2.93 -14.10 25.85
C SER A 232 -3.96 -14.53 26.89
N LYS A 233 -4.79 -15.53 26.57
CA LYS A 233 -5.77 -16.11 27.50
C LYS A 233 -5.54 -17.61 27.62
N PHE A 234 -5.34 -18.05 28.84
CA PHE A 234 -4.98 -19.41 29.18
C PHE A 234 -5.85 -19.88 30.34
N GLY A 235 -6.96 -20.56 30.03
CA GLY A 235 -7.95 -20.94 31.04
C GLY A 235 -8.41 -19.72 31.85
N GLN A 236 -8.09 -19.70 33.14
CA GLN A 236 -8.44 -18.62 34.07
C GLN A 236 -7.28 -17.63 34.35
N PHE A 237 -6.18 -17.73 33.58
CA PHE A 237 -5.01 -16.84 33.66
C PHE A 237 -4.82 -16.05 32.37
N VAL A 238 -4.20 -14.87 32.50
CA VAL A 238 -3.81 -14.04 31.37
C VAL A 238 -2.30 -13.85 31.42
N ILE A 239 -1.62 -14.12 30.30
CA ILE A 239 -0.20 -13.77 30.12
C ILE A 239 -0.16 -12.32 29.64
N THR A 240 0.36 -11.42 30.46
CA THR A 240 0.44 -9.98 30.13
C THR A 240 1.75 -9.60 29.48
N GLN A 241 2.82 -10.33 29.78
CA GLN A 241 4.13 -10.18 29.17
C GLN A 241 4.81 -11.53 29.05
N SER A 242 5.51 -11.73 27.94
CA SER A 242 6.43 -12.84 27.74
C SER A 242 7.76 -12.30 27.26
N ASN A 243 8.85 -12.83 27.81
CA ASN A 243 10.20 -12.53 27.36
C ASN A 243 10.93 -13.86 27.17
N ILE A 244 11.24 -14.20 25.93
CA ILE A 244 11.93 -15.43 25.58
C ILE A 244 13.36 -15.05 25.17
N SER A 245 14.32 -15.47 25.97
CA SER A 245 15.76 -15.30 25.71
C SER A 245 16.43 -16.64 25.44
N ASP A 246 17.70 -16.61 25.03
CA ASP A 246 18.51 -17.81 24.73
C ASP A 246 18.39 -18.93 25.77
N LYS A 247 18.37 -18.60 27.07
CA LYS A 247 18.45 -19.57 28.17
C LYS A 247 17.29 -19.53 29.14
N MET A 248 16.34 -18.63 28.91
CA MET A 248 15.29 -18.34 29.87
C MET A 248 14.04 -17.86 29.17
N SER A 249 12.92 -18.46 29.53
CA SER A 249 11.57 -17.99 29.18
C SER A 249 10.92 -17.42 30.43
N GLN A 250 10.46 -16.17 30.35
CA GLN A 250 9.79 -15.47 31.42
C GLN A 250 8.35 -15.17 31.03
N PHE A 251 7.39 -15.50 31.90
CA PHE A 251 5.96 -15.25 31.72
C PHE A 251 5.43 -14.43 32.89
N VAL A 252 4.78 -13.30 32.62
CA VAL A 252 4.05 -12.52 33.62
C VAL A 252 2.59 -12.94 33.56
N LEU A 253 2.14 -13.65 34.59
CA LEU A 253 0.80 -14.20 34.72
C LEU A 253 -0.04 -13.30 35.60
N VAL A 254 -1.33 -13.17 35.28
CA VAL A 254 -2.34 -12.54 36.14
C VAL A 254 -3.43 -13.56 36.45
N ASN A 255 -3.74 -13.76 37.73
CA ASN A 255 -4.82 -14.63 38.18
C ASN A 255 -6.17 -13.91 38.07
N GLN A 256 -7.02 -14.32 37.12
CA GLN A 256 -8.36 -13.73 36.94
C GLN A 256 -9.49 -14.60 37.53
N THR A 257 -9.15 -15.64 38.28
CA THR A 257 -10.10 -16.64 38.81
C THR A 257 -11.02 -16.08 39.91
N GLY A 258 -10.68 -14.91 40.48
CA GLY A 258 -11.33 -14.34 41.66
C GLY A 258 -11.03 -15.09 42.96
N GLN A 259 -10.19 -16.13 42.92
CA GLN A 259 -9.79 -16.96 44.07
C GLN A 259 -8.29 -17.20 44.08
N SER A 260 -7.77 -17.80 45.17
CA SER A 260 -6.38 -18.21 45.23
C SER A 260 -6.18 -19.59 44.60
N VAL A 261 -5.08 -19.73 43.86
CA VAL A 261 -4.66 -20.95 43.16
C VAL A 261 -3.24 -21.30 43.59
N THR A 262 -2.91 -22.58 43.72
CA THR A 262 -1.52 -23.02 43.99
C THR A 262 -0.89 -23.49 42.68
N PHE A 263 0.21 -22.86 42.25
CA PHE A 263 0.96 -23.31 41.08
C PHE A 263 1.97 -24.38 41.50
N ASN A 264 1.84 -25.56 40.92
CA ASN A 264 2.69 -26.71 41.23
C ASN A 264 3.95 -26.70 40.38
N SER A 265 3.78 -26.66 39.05
CA SER A 265 4.90 -26.68 38.11
C SER A 265 4.57 -26.05 36.76
N VAL A 266 5.62 -25.73 36.01
CA VAL A 266 5.55 -25.18 34.66
C VAL A 266 6.51 -25.93 33.78
N GLU A 267 5.95 -26.65 32.81
CA GLU A 267 6.70 -27.36 31.79
C GLU A 267 6.71 -26.52 30.52
N ILE A 268 7.89 -26.32 29.94
CA ILE A 268 8.03 -25.80 28.59
C ILE A 268 8.65 -26.87 27.71
N SER A 269 8.22 -26.93 26.46
CA SER A 269 8.78 -27.79 25.43
C SER A 269 8.70 -27.08 24.10
N GLY A 270 9.54 -27.44 23.14
CA GLY A 270 9.50 -26.78 21.84
C GLY A 270 10.55 -27.28 20.88
N VAL A 271 10.63 -26.61 19.74
CA VAL A 271 11.63 -26.87 18.69
C VAL A 271 12.27 -25.54 18.31
N SER A 272 13.60 -25.52 18.25
CA SER A 272 14.34 -24.37 17.74
C SER A 272 14.24 -24.22 16.22
N SER A 273 14.61 -23.06 15.69
CA SER A 273 14.79 -22.84 14.25
C SER A 273 15.74 -23.85 13.60
N ALA A 274 16.70 -24.37 14.36
CA ALA A 274 17.63 -25.42 13.94
C ALA A 274 17.04 -26.85 14.04
N GLY A 275 15.75 -27.00 14.34
CA GLY A 275 15.07 -28.29 14.45
C GLY A 275 15.41 -29.08 15.72
N LYS A 276 16.09 -28.48 16.71
CA LYS A 276 16.46 -29.18 17.94
C LYS A 276 15.32 -29.11 18.94
N PRO A 277 14.75 -30.24 19.38
CA PRO A 277 13.75 -30.22 20.44
C PRO A 277 14.39 -29.85 21.79
N PHE A 278 13.62 -29.18 22.65
CA PHE A 278 14.01 -28.90 24.03
C PHE A 278 12.82 -29.06 24.96
N SER A 279 13.10 -29.29 26.24
CA SER A 279 12.11 -29.25 27.32
C SER A 279 12.78 -28.83 28.63
N ALA A 280 12.05 -28.07 29.44
CA ALA A 280 12.45 -27.69 30.79
C ALA A 280 11.23 -27.64 31.69
N ASN A 281 11.45 -27.78 33.00
CA ASN A 281 10.40 -27.71 34.01
C ASN A 281 10.91 -26.94 35.23
N THR A 282 10.06 -26.07 35.78
CA THR A 282 10.28 -25.41 37.07
C THR A 282 9.13 -25.74 38.02
N ASN A 283 9.44 -26.21 39.23
CA ASN A 283 8.47 -26.34 40.32
C ASN A 283 8.33 -25.00 41.04
N LEU A 284 7.10 -24.56 41.29
CA LEU A 284 6.83 -23.25 41.91
C LEU A 284 6.24 -23.39 43.32
N SER A 285 5.46 -24.44 43.62
CA SER A 285 4.81 -24.71 44.92
C SER A 285 4.28 -23.48 45.68
N ASP A 286 3.84 -22.47 44.93
CA ASP A 286 3.56 -21.16 45.47
C ASP A 286 2.08 -20.82 45.33
N LYS A 287 1.52 -20.27 46.39
CA LYS A 287 0.16 -19.74 46.39
C LYS A 287 0.10 -18.43 45.60
N PHE A 288 -0.88 -18.33 44.71
CA PHE A 288 -1.14 -17.18 43.85
C PHE A 288 -2.55 -16.64 44.13
N ASN A 289 -2.66 -15.45 44.71
CA ASN A 289 -3.94 -14.90 45.13
C ASN A 289 -4.74 -14.32 43.93
N ALA A 290 -6.02 -14.06 44.15
CA ALA A 290 -6.89 -13.46 43.14
C ALA A 290 -6.35 -12.08 42.70
N ASN A 291 -6.35 -11.82 41.39
CA ASN A 291 -5.86 -10.59 40.76
C ASN A 291 -4.39 -10.26 41.03
N GLU A 292 -3.63 -11.19 41.61
CA GLU A 292 -2.19 -11.02 41.78
C GLU A 292 -1.49 -11.20 40.43
N THR A 293 -0.35 -10.52 40.27
CA THR A 293 0.55 -10.67 39.13
C THR A 293 1.78 -11.43 39.57
N LYS A 294 2.16 -12.48 38.85
CA LYS A 294 3.35 -13.27 39.16
C LYS A 294 4.21 -13.51 37.95
N THR A 295 5.51 -13.32 38.13
CA THR A 295 6.51 -13.63 37.12
C THR A 295 7.02 -15.05 37.32
N VAL A 296 6.83 -15.88 36.31
CA VAL A 296 7.36 -17.24 36.24
C VAL A 296 8.55 -17.25 35.30
N THR A 297 9.66 -17.81 35.78
CA THR A 297 10.88 -17.94 35.01
C THR A 297 11.23 -19.41 34.85
N VAL A 298 11.42 -19.84 33.61
CA VAL A 298 11.83 -21.21 33.27
C VAL A 298 13.15 -21.17 32.53
N SER A 299 14.19 -21.71 33.16
CA SER A 299 15.51 -21.85 32.55
C SER A 299 15.53 -23.08 31.66
N HIS A 300 16.07 -22.94 30.45
CA HIS A 300 16.18 -24.03 29.47
C HIS A 300 17.56 -24.04 28.80
N PRO A 301 17.94 -25.13 28.11
CA PRO A 301 19.14 -25.15 27.28
C PRO A 301 19.15 -23.98 26.28
N SER A 302 20.35 -23.53 25.91
CA SER A 302 20.55 -22.47 24.92
C SER A 302 19.80 -22.80 23.63
N LEU A 303 18.92 -21.90 23.23
CA LEU A 303 18.08 -22.01 22.04
C LEU A 303 18.79 -21.47 20.78
N GLY A 304 19.86 -20.69 20.95
CA GLY A 304 20.59 -20.01 19.88
C GLY A 304 19.95 -18.69 19.47
N VAL A 305 20.30 -18.21 18.26
CA VAL A 305 19.64 -17.07 17.61
C VAL A 305 18.62 -17.60 16.60
N GLY A 306 17.38 -17.12 16.63
CA GLY A 306 16.34 -17.57 15.71
C GLY A 306 14.92 -17.46 16.24
N THR A 307 13.99 -18.13 15.55
CA THR A 307 12.57 -18.20 15.94
C THR A 307 12.27 -19.53 16.63
N TYR A 308 11.46 -19.48 17.68
CA TYR A 308 11.10 -20.63 18.52
C TYR A 308 9.60 -20.78 18.59
N THR A 309 9.14 -22.03 18.60
CA THR A 309 7.76 -22.35 19.02
C THR A 309 7.86 -23.10 20.34
N LEU A 310 7.32 -22.48 21.39
CA LEU A 310 7.25 -23.01 22.74
C LEU A 310 5.82 -23.47 23.02
N LEU A 311 5.68 -24.68 23.52
CA LEU A 311 4.50 -25.18 24.20
C LEU A 311 4.76 -25.09 25.70
N TYR A 312 3.89 -24.41 26.41
CA TYR A 312 3.97 -24.33 27.86
C TYR A 312 2.76 -25.01 28.49
N LYS A 313 2.97 -25.59 29.66
CA LYS A 313 1.96 -26.33 30.41
C LYS A 313 2.09 -25.97 31.88
N PHE A 314 1.05 -25.36 32.44
CA PHE A 314 0.99 -25.01 33.86
C PHE A 314 0.13 -26.04 34.60
N ASN A 315 0.69 -26.62 35.66
CA ASN A 315 -0.02 -27.50 36.57
C ASN A 315 -0.36 -26.73 37.86
N TYR A 316 -1.63 -26.76 38.27
CA TYR A 316 -2.12 -25.97 39.41
C TYR A 316 -3.29 -26.64 40.12
N ASP A 317 -3.53 -26.20 41.37
CA ASP A 317 -4.65 -26.64 42.19
C ASP A 317 -5.57 -25.46 42.51
N TRP A 318 -6.88 -25.63 42.30
CA TRP A 318 -7.90 -24.60 42.53
C TRP A 318 -8.99 -25.11 43.48
N GLY A 319 -8.99 -24.61 44.71
CA GLY A 319 -9.89 -25.10 45.76
C GLY A 319 -9.66 -26.58 46.05
N ASN A 320 -10.70 -27.41 45.87
CA ASN A 320 -10.62 -28.87 46.04
C ASN A 320 -10.23 -29.61 44.74
N LEU A 321 -10.10 -28.90 43.62
CA LEU A 321 -9.67 -29.48 42.34
C LEU A 321 -8.15 -29.51 42.31
N THR A 322 -7.58 -30.71 42.23
CA THR A 322 -6.12 -30.92 42.18
C THR A 322 -5.68 -31.43 40.82
N GLY A 323 -4.45 -31.12 40.42
CA GLY A 323 -3.85 -31.61 39.19
C GLY A 323 -4.47 -31.00 37.93
N LEU A 324 -4.98 -29.77 37.99
CA LEU A 324 -5.46 -29.08 36.81
C LEU A 324 -4.28 -28.72 35.92
N THR A 325 -4.44 -28.92 34.62
CA THR A 325 -3.47 -28.55 33.61
C THR A 325 -4.12 -27.57 32.65
N ALA A 326 -3.39 -26.52 32.30
CA ALA A 326 -3.67 -25.78 31.09
C ALA A 326 -2.40 -25.76 30.21
N SER A 327 -2.60 -25.65 28.90
CA SER A 327 -1.52 -25.63 27.91
C SER A 327 -1.75 -24.51 26.88
N GLY A 328 -0.66 -23.91 26.40
CA GLY A 328 -0.71 -22.90 25.35
C GLY A 328 0.58 -22.89 24.54
N SER A 329 0.62 -22.03 23.52
CA SER A 329 1.77 -21.87 22.66
C SER A 329 2.29 -20.43 22.66
N CYS A 330 3.60 -20.29 22.51
CA CYS A 330 4.26 -19.02 22.26
C CYS A 330 5.18 -19.14 21.06
N ARG A 331 5.23 -18.08 20.26
CA ARG A 331 6.28 -17.90 19.26
C ARG A 331 7.19 -16.78 19.71
N GLY A 332 8.49 -17.04 19.80
CA GLY A 332 9.47 -16.03 20.20
C GLY A 332 10.64 -15.89 19.24
N THR A 333 11.35 -14.77 19.32
CA THR A 333 12.60 -14.51 18.58
C THR A 333 13.70 -14.05 19.51
N ASN A 334 14.84 -14.72 19.48
CA ASN A 334 16.06 -14.33 20.20
C ASN A 334 17.19 -14.07 19.21
#